data_AF-A0A350BBQ2-F1
#
_entry.id   AF-A0A350BBQ2-F1
#
_cell.length_a   1.000
_cell.length_b   1.000
_cell.length_c   1.000
_cell.angle_alpha   90.00
_cell.angle_beta   90.00
_cell.angle_gamma   90.00
#
_symmetry.space_group_name_H-M   'P 1'
#
loop_
_entity.id
_entity.type
_entity.pdbx_description
1 polymer ?
#
loop_
_entity_poly.entity_id
_entity_poly.type
_entity_poly.pdbx_seq_one_letter_code
_entity_poly.pdbx_strand_id
1 'polypeptide(L)'
;MNPFLMIISFSGSLVFGLITILMGRILYKKNTLESYSILNRFPFELLLALHDEQRRLLQIPLALFGLSIVSFFYGAFFVSNLALSYVLVALALIFSIIMALLFYTKTTIVERHVLVASLTMMISLLLTLFTAYYAFTTPFDSVFSPLLKYGSLICAFLQLAVMINPQLKNWGQLVVKENGETQSYVRPRLFVLPASEWVTLFIVILLEALTLLAILF
;
A
#
# COMPACT_ATOMS: atom_id res chain seq x y z
N MET A 1 20.40 11.07 8.08
CA MET A 1 19.92 10.56 6.78
C MET A 1 20.98 9.67 6.16
N ASN A 2 20.56 8.58 5.51
CA ASN A 2 21.46 7.65 4.82
C ASN A 2 20.96 7.45 3.37
N PRO A 3 21.45 8.27 2.40
CA PRO A 3 21.00 8.22 1.01
C PRO A 3 21.20 6.86 0.34
N PHE A 4 22.30 6.17 0.65
CA PHE A 4 22.58 4.84 0.11
C PHE A 4 21.52 3.82 0.52
N LEU A 5 21.16 3.80 1.82
CA LEU A 5 20.10 2.93 2.32
C LEU A 5 18.74 3.29 1.69
N MET A 6 18.44 4.58 1.52
CA MET A 6 17.20 5.02 0.89
C MET A 6 17.08 4.55 -0.56
N ILE A 7 18.13 4.71 -1.37
CA ILE A 7 18.14 4.28 -2.78
C ILE A 7 17.91 2.77 -2.89
N ILE A 8 18.63 1.98 -2.09
CA ILE A 8 18.49 0.51 -2.09
C ILE A 8 17.09 0.11 -1.62
N SER A 9 16.59 0.75 -0.58
CA SER A 9 15.28 0.43 0.00
C SER A 9 14.13 0.80 -0.95
N PHE A 10 14.18 1.97 -1.59
CA PHE A 10 13.21 2.35 -2.62
C PHE A 10 13.26 1.43 -3.84
N SER A 11 14.47 1.08 -4.30
CA SER A 11 14.62 0.11 -5.39
C SER A 11 14.04 -1.26 -4.99
N GLY A 12 14.28 -1.68 -3.75
CA GLY A 12 13.69 -2.88 -3.17
C GLY A 12 12.17 -2.84 -3.11
N SER A 13 11.57 -1.72 -2.67
CA SER A 13 10.12 -1.57 -2.61
C SER A 13 9.50 -1.67 -4.00
N LEU A 14 10.09 -1.02 -5.01
CA LEU A 14 9.65 -1.14 -6.41
C LEU A 14 9.80 -2.58 -6.94
N VAL A 15 10.98 -3.17 -6.82
CA VAL A 15 11.28 -4.49 -7.40
C VAL A 15 10.45 -5.58 -6.74
N PHE A 16 10.42 -5.65 -5.41
CA PHE A 16 9.68 -6.70 -4.70
C PHE A 16 8.16 -6.49 -4.77
N GLY A 17 7.69 -5.24 -4.82
CA GLY A 17 6.30 -4.92 -5.10
C GLY A 17 5.86 -5.39 -6.50
N LEU A 18 6.66 -5.07 -7.52
CA LEU A 18 6.41 -5.52 -8.90
C LEU A 18 6.48 -7.04 -9.04
N ILE A 19 7.46 -7.70 -8.43
CA ILE A 19 7.55 -9.16 -8.42
C ILE A 19 6.30 -9.77 -7.78
N THR A 20 5.87 -9.25 -6.63
CA THR A 20 4.66 -9.73 -5.94
C THR A 20 3.43 -9.62 -6.85
N ILE A 21 3.25 -8.48 -7.52
CA ILE A 21 2.12 -8.27 -8.43
C ILE A 21 2.24 -9.16 -9.67
N LEU A 22 3.36 -9.14 -10.39
CA LEU A 22 3.53 -9.86 -11.65
C LEU A 22 3.44 -11.37 -11.45
N MET A 23 4.17 -11.91 -10.46
CA MET A 23 4.15 -13.33 -10.15
C MET A 23 2.78 -13.77 -9.65
N GLY A 24 2.16 -12.98 -8.76
CA GLY A 24 0.80 -13.24 -8.30
C GLY A 24 -0.20 -13.28 -9.46
N ARG A 25 -0.12 -12.36 -10.43
CA ARG A 25 -1.00 -12.35 -11.60
C ARG A 25 -0.77 -13.56 -12.52
N ILE A 26 0.48 -13.95 -12.76
CA ILE A 26 0.82 -15.12 -13.58
C ILE A 26 0.23 -16.38 -12.95
N LEU A 27 0.47 -16.58 -11.65
CA LEU A 27 -0.02 -17.74 -10.93
C LEU A 27 -1.55 -17.74 -10.78
N TYR A 28 -2.16 -16.58 -10.52
CA TYR A 28 -3.61 -16.42 -10.49
C TYR A 28 -4.25 -16.85 -11.81
N LYS A 29 -3.72 -16.39 -12.95
CA LYS A 29 -4.21 -16.78 -14.28
C LYS A 29 -4.04 -18.27 -14.54
N LYS A 30 -2.90 -18.84 -14.12
CA LYS A 30 -2.63 -20.27 -14.26
C LYS A 30 -3.66 -21.12 -13.50
N ASN A 31 -4.05 -20.71 -12.30
CA ASN A 31 -4.86 -21.52 -11.41
C ASN A 31 -6.38 -21.26 -11.54
N THR A 32 -6.79 -20.06 -11.95
CA THR A 32 -8.21 -19.68 -12.08
C THR A 32 -8.70 -19.60 -13.52
N LEU A 33 -7.78 -19.62 -14.50
CA LEU A 33 -8.04 -19.33 -15.92
C LEU A 33 -8.56 -17.91 -16.20
N GLU A 34 -8.67 -17.06 -15.18
CA GLU A 34 -9.10 -15.66 -15.30
C GLU A 34 -7.93 -14.68 -15.21
N SER A 35 -8.05 -13.54 -15.87
CA SER A 35 -7.09 -12.45 -15.73
C SER A 35 -7.33 -11.66 -14.45
N TYR A 36 -6.29 -11.52 -13.61
CA TYR A 36 -6.34 -10.65 -12.45
C TYR A 36 -6.30 -9.16 -12.86
N SER A 37 -7.22 -8.38 -12.31
CA SER A 37 -7.31 -6.93 -12.49
C SER A 37 -7.30 -6.22 -11.13
N ILE A 38 -6.33 -5.32 -10.96
CA ILE A 38 -6.10 -4.53 -9.74
C ILE A 38 -7.32 -3.66 -9.39
N LEU A 39 -8.09 -3.22 -10.39
CA LEU A 39 -9.24 -2.34 -10.18
C LEU A 39 -10.47 -3.04 -9.59
N ASN A 40 -10.53 -4.38 -9.64
CA ASN A 40 -11.71 -5.14 -9.18
C ASN A 40 -11.40 -6.39 -8.36
N ARG A 41 -10.12 -6.67 -8.09
CA ARG A 41 -9.66 -7.82 -7.31
C ARG A 41 -8.84 -7.34 -6.13
N PHE A 42 -9.11 -7.92 -4.96
CA PHE A 42 -8.40 -7.62 -3.73
C PHE A 42 -6.96 -8.16 -3.75
N PRO A 43 -6.02 -7.56 -3.02
CA PRO A 43 -4.66 -8.07 -2.85
C PRO A 43 -4.61 -9.52 -2.37
N PHE A 44 -5.45 -9.92 -1.40
CA PHE A 44 -5.45 -11.30 -0.90
C PHE A 44 -5.82 -12.35 -1.95
N GLU A 45 -6.56 -11.97 -3.00
CA GLU A 45 -6.95 -12.92 -4.06
C GLU A 45 -5.73 -13.44 -4.83
N LEU A 46 -4.62 -12.70 -4.83
CA LEU A 46 -3.34 -13.17 -5.36
C LEU A 46 -2.79 -14.37 -4.59
N LEU A 47 -3.02 -14.47 -3.27
CA LEU A 47 -2.57 -15.59 -2.44
C LEU A 47 -3.63 -16.71 -2.33
N LEU A 48 -4.91 -16.36 -2.43
CA LEU A 48 -6.01 -17.32 -2.30
C LEU A 48 -6.01 -18.34 -3.44
N ALA A 49 -5.72 -17.90 -4.67
CA ALA A 49 -5.70 -18.76 -5.84
C ALA A 49 -4.52 -19.73 -5.88
N LEU A 50 -3.58 -19.65 -4.92
CA LEU A 50 -2.32 -20.39 -4.94
C LEU A 50 -2.36 -21.64 -4.08
N HIS A 51 -1.71 -22.70 -4.57
CA HIS A 51 -1.30 -23.86 -3.77
C HIS A 51 -0.25 -23.46 -2.71
N ASP A 52 -0.05 -24.28 -1.68
CA ASP A 52 0.77 -23.91 -0.53
C ASP A 52 2.23 -23.57 -0.89
N GLU A 53 2.86 -24.30 -1.82
CA GLU A 53 4.22 -24.01 -2.29
C GLU A 53 4.32 -22.66 -3.02
N GLN A 54 3.38 -22.40 -3.93
CA GLN A 54 3.27 -21.14 -4.66
C GLN A 54 2.99 -19.97 -3.72
N ARG A 55 2.16 -20.20 -2.70
CA ARG A 55 1.87 -19.22 -1.67
C ARG A 55 3.15 -18.85 -0.95
N ARG A 56 3.90 -19.82 -0.41
CA ARG A 56 5.20 -19.59 0.26
C ARG A 56 6.17 -18.79 -0.60
N LEU A 57 6.25 -19.12 -1.89
CA LEU A 57 7.09 -18.43 -2.85
C LEU A 57 6.69 -16.95 -3.04
N LEU A 58 5.39 -16.62 -2.99
CA LEU A 58 4.89 -15.24 -3.04
C LEU A 58 5.04 -14.47 -1.70
N GLN A 59 5.15 -15.18 -0.57
CA GLN A 59 5.35 -14.54 0.75
C GLN A 59 6.75 -13.91 0.88
N ILE A 60 7.77 -14.49 0.25
CA ILE A 60 9.15 -13.98 0.29
C ILE A 60 9.25 -12.56 -0.30
N PRO A 61 8.84 -12.29 -1.56
CA PRO A 61 8.88 -10.94 -2.10
C PRO A 61 7.93 -10.00 -1.35
N LEU A 62 6.79 -10.46 -0.83
CA LEU A 62 5.91 -9.62 -0.01
C LEU A 62 6.59 -9.17 1.31
N ALA A 63 7.33 -10.07 1.97
CA ALA A 63 8.08 -9.75 3.18
C ALA A 63 9.23 -8.79 2.88
N LEU A 64 9.97 -9.02 1.79
CA LEU A 64 11.05 -8.14 1.35
C LEU A 64 10.53 -6.76 0.93
N PHE A 65 9.34 -6.70 0.33
CA PHE A 65 8.64 -5.45 0.04
C PHE A 65 8.36 -4.67 1.33
N GLY A 66 7.75 -5.30 2.34
CA GLY A 66 7.48 -4.66 3.63
C GLY A 66 8.75 -4.21 4.36
N LEU A 67 9.82 -5.03 4.33
CA LEU A 67 11.12 -4.69 4.92
C LEU A 67 11.76 -3.49 4.22
N SER A 68 11.62 -3.41 2.90
CA SER A 68 12.14 -2.31 2.08
C SER A 68 11.48 -0.98 2.46
N ILE A 69 10.16 -0.97 2.67
CA ILE A 69 9.45 0.22 3.14
C ILE A 69 10.00 0.68 4.50
N VAL A 70 10.10 -0.23 5.49
CA VAL A 70 10.60 0.13 6.83
C VAL A 70 12.03 0.67 6.76
N SER A 71 12.89 0.01 5.98
CA SER A 71 14.29 0.39 5.80
C SER A 71 14.42 1.75 5.11
N PHE A 72 13.50 2.08 4.19
CA PHE A 72 13.44 3.40 3.55
C PHE A 72 13.18 4.50 4.58
N PHE A 73 12.10 4.37 5.38
CA PHE A 73 11.76 5.37 6.40
C PHE A 73 12.83 5.48 7.49
N TYR A 74 13.47 4.37 7.85
CA TYR A 74 14.63 4.38 8.73
C TYR A 74 15.80 5.18 8.12
N GLY A 75 16.18 4.90 6.88
CA GLY A 75 17.25 5.63 6.19
C GLY A 75 16.97 7.12 6.00
N ALA A 76 15.71 7.46 5.71
CA ALA A 76 15.28 8.83 5.43
C ALA A 76 15.16 9.69 6.70
N PHE A 77 14.55 9.17 7.77
CA PHE A 77 14.11 10.02 8.89
C PHE A 77 14.76 9.68 10.22
N PHE A 78 15.51 8.57 10.36
CA PHE A 78 16.06 8.18 11.65
C PHE A 78 17.20 9.11 12.10
N VAL A 79 16.97 9.78 13.23
CA VAL A 79 17.95 10.60 13.94
C VAL A 79 17.87 10.24 15.42
N SER A 80 19.00 9.79 15.99
CA SER A 80 19.09 9.47 17.41
C SER A 80 18.68 10.69 18.26
N ASN A 81 17.84 10.46 19.27
CA ASN A 81 17.28 11.47 20.18
C ASN A 81 16.15 12.35 19.62
N LEU A 82 15.64 12.09 18.42
CA LEU A 82 14.42 12.75 17.91
C LEU A 82 13.22 11.81 18.01
N ALA A 83 12.30 12.08 18.94
CA ALA A 83 11.11 11.23 19.16
C ALA A 83 10.29 11.00 17.88
N LEU A 84 10.16 12.04 17.04
CA LEU A 84 9.42 11.99 15.79
C LEU A 84 10.00 10.97 14.78
N SER A 85 11.32 10.77 14.79
CA SER A 85 11.98 9.75 13.98
C SER A 85 11.52 8.34 14.35
N TYR A 86 11.43 8.03 15.65
CA TYR A 86 10.94 6.74 16.12
C TYR A 86 9.48 6.52 15.75
N VAL A 87 8.64 7.57 15.83
CA VAL A 87 7.23 7.51 15.42
C VAL A 87 7.11 7.16 13.93
N LEU A 88 7.89 7.81 13.05
CA LEU A 88 7.85 7.53 11.61
C LEU A 88 8.26 6.08 11.29
N VAL A 89 9.35 5.59 11.89
CA VAL A 89 9.79 4.21 11.68
C VAL A 89 8.78 3.21 12.23
N ALA A 90 8.18 3.50 13.40
CA ALA A 90 7.14 2.67 13.98
C ALA A 90 5.87 2.64 13.10
N LEU A 91 5.44 3.78 12.57
CA LEU A 91 4.31 3.84 11.62
C LEU A 91 4.60 3.06 10.34
N ALA A 92 5.81 3.16 9.78
CA ALA A 92 6.22 2.37 8.62
C ALA A 92 6.21 0.86 8.92
N LEU A 93 6.69 0.45 10.10
CA LEU A 93 6.64 -0.94 10.54
C LEU A 93 5.21 -1.46 10.69
N ILE A 94 4.36 -0.70 11.37
CA ILE A 94 2.94 -1.03 11.55
C ILE A 94 2.25 -1.10 10.18
N PHE A 95 2.52 -0.15 9.30
CA PHE A 95 2.00 -0.15 7.93
C PHE A 95 2.37 -1.44 7.19
N SER A 96 3.65 -1.82 7.19
CA SER A 96 4.12 -3.04 6.53
C SER A 96 3.47 -4.31 7.09
N ILE A 97 3.26 -4.38 8.41
CA ILE A 97 2.58 -5.52 9.05
C ILE A 97 1.10 -5.58 8.62
N ILE A 98 0.37 -4.48 8.69
CA ILE A 98 -1.06 -4.45 8.33
C ILE A 98 -1.25 -4.65 6.83
N MET A 99 -0.35 -4.10 6.01
CA MET A 99 -0.30 -4.37 4.58
C MET A 99 -0.07 -5.86 4.30
N ALA A 100 0.84 -6.54 5.01
CA ALA A 100 0.96 -7.98 4.88
C ALA A 100 -0.37 -8.69 5.25
N LEU A 101 -1.06 -8.26 6.31
CA LEU A 101 -2.37 -8.79 6.68
C LEU A 101 -3.45 -8.58 5.60
N LEU A 102 -3.38 -7.52 4.78
CA LEU A 102 -4.28 -7.33 3.64
C LEU A 102 -4.17 -8.46 2.62
N PHE A 103 -2.99 -9.06 2.46
CA PHE A 103 -2.79 -10.19 1.56
C PHE A 103 -3.28 -11.52 2.16
N TYR A 104 -3.41 -11.64 3.48
CA TYR A 104 -3.83 -12.88 4.15
C TYR A 104 -5.30 -12.90 4.57
N THR A 105 -5.89 -11.74 4.84
CA THR A 105 -7.23 -11.65 5.44
C THR A 105 -8.29 -11.83 4.36
N LYS A 106 -8.85 -13.05 4.28
CA LYS A 106 -9.93 -13.39 3.35
C LYS A 106 -11.20 -12.59 3.65
N THR A 107 -11.94 -12.24 2.60
CA THR A 107 -13.26 -11.58 2.69
C THR A 107 -14.38 -12.48 3.20
N THR A 108 -14.13 -13.77 3.45
CA THR A 108 -15.10 -14.66 4.10
C THR A 108 -15.51 -14.17 5.49
N ILE A 109 -14.66 -13.36 6.12
CA ILE A 109 -15.02 -12.59 7.32
C ILE A 109 -14.93 -11.10 6.95
N VAL A 110 -16.02 -10.60 6.37
CA VAL A 110 -16.12 -9.24 5.81
C VAL A 110 -15.64 -8.18 6.81
N GLU A 111 -16.10 -8.27 8.07
CA GLU A 111 -15.75 -7.34 9.14
C GLU A 111 -14.24 -7.26 9.38
N ARG A 112 -13.54 -8.41 9.38
CA ARG A 112 -12.08 -8.44 9.57
C ARG A 112 -11.34 -7.83 8.40
N HIS A 113 -11.78 -8.11 7.18
CA HIS A 113 -11.14 -7.55 5.99
C HIS A 113 -11.32 -6.03 5.93
N VAL A 114 -12.54 -5.53 6.18
CA VAL A 114 -12.83 -4.10 6.25
C VAL A 114 -12.03 -3.42 7.35
N LEU A 115 -11.89 -4.05 8.53
CA LEU A 115 -11.04 -3.55 9.61
C LEU A 115 -9.58 -3.40 9.15
N VAL A 116 -9.00 -4.46 8.57
CA VAL A 116 -7.61 -4.42 8.09
C VAL A 116 -7.42 -3.35 7.01
N ALA A 117 -8.32 -3.28 6.02
CA ALA A 117 -8.28 -2.25 4.98
C ALA A 117 -8.38 -0.83 5.55
N SER A 118 -9.29 -0.61 6.49
CA SER A 118 -9.45 0.69 7.16
C SER A 118 -8.20 1.07 7.94
N LEU A 119 -7.61 0.11 8.67
CA LEU A 119 -6.36 0.32 9.38
C LEU A 119 -5.19 0.63 8.42
N THR A 120 -5.08 -0.05 7.28
CA THR A 120 -4.05 0.25 6.28
C THR A 120 -4.18 1.68 5.78
N MET A 121 -5.39 2.12 5.43
CA MET A 121 -5.65 3.50 4.97
C MET A 121 -5.35 4.53 6.05
N MET A 122 -5.76 4.26 7.30
CA MET A 122 -5.51 5.15 8.43
C MET A 122 -4.02 5.29 8.73
N ILE A 123 -3.26 4.18 8.78
CA ILE A 123 -1.82 4.23 9.03
C ILE A 123 -1.08 4.89 7.87
N SER A 124 -1.51 4.69 6.62
CA SER A 124 -0.98 5.44 5.45
C SER A 124 -1.20 6.95 5.59
N LEU A 125 -2.40 7.37 6.04
CA LEU A 125 -2.71 8.78 6.28
C LEU A 125 -1.83 9.35 7.39
N LEU A 126 -1.67 8.63 8.50
CA LEU A 126 -0.78 9.05 9.58
C LEU A 126 0.66 9.15 9.09
N LEU A 127 1.15 8.16 8.35
CA LEU A 127 2.52 8.15 7.83
C LEU A 127 2.78 9.38 6.94
N THR A 128 1.88 9.68 5.99
CA THR A 128 1.99 10.86 5.12
C THR A 128 1.93 12.18 5.89
N LEU A 129 1.02 12.32 6.86
CA LEU A 129 0.90 13.52 7.71
C LEU A 129 2.12 13.71 8.62
N PHE A 130 2.61 12.65 9.26
CA PHE A 130 3.80 12.72 10.11
C PHE A 130 5.06 12.99 9.31
N THR A 131 5.16 12.52 8.06
CA THR A 131 6.26 12.90 7.15
C THR A 131 6.19 14.38 6.81
N ALA A 132 5.00 14.92 6.51
CA ALA A 132 4.82 16.35 6.29
C ALA A 132 5.23 17.14 7.52
N TYR A 133 4.70 16.78 8.69
CA TYR A 133 5.03 17.44 9.95
C TYR A 133 6.54 17.41 10.23
N TYR A 134 7.21 16.27 10.00
CA TYR A 134 8.66 16.17 10.11
C TYR A 134 9.37 17.16 9.19
N ALA A 135 8.97 17.21 7.92
CA ALA A 135 9.58 18.11 6.93
C ALA A 135 9.37 19.59 7.25
N PHE A 136 8.30 19.98 7.96
CA PHE A 136 8.06 21.37 8.36
C PHE A 136 8.70 21.78 9.68
N THR A 137 8.93 20.85 10.60
CA THR A 137 9.29 21.18 11.98
C THR A 137 10.73 20.86 12.37
N THR A 138 11.43 20.06 11.57
CA THR A 138 12.79 19.65 11.93
C THR A 138 13.82 20.74 11.60
N PRO A 139 14.82 20.95 12.47
CA PRO A 139 15.78 22.06 12.34
C PRO A 139 16.74 21.93 11.15
N PHE A 140 16.76 20.78 10.49
CA PHE A 140 17.50 20.56 9.24
C PHE A 140 16.64 20.89 8.01
N ASP A 141 15.76 21.88 8.13
CA ASP A 141 14.78 22.26 7.12
C ASP A 141 15.40 22.61 5.75
N SER A 142 16.63 23.13 5.76
CA SER A 142 17.39 23.40 4.53
C SER A 142 17.71 22.14 3.71
N VAL A 143 17.64 20.95 4.32
CA VAL A 143 17.79 19.66 3.65
C VAL A 143 16.49 19.21 2.99
N PHE A 144 15.34 19.77 3.40
CA PHE A 144 14.03 19.37 2.89
C PHE A 144 13.50 20.37 1.88
N SER A 145 13.49 19.96 0.61
CA SER A 145 12.93 20.80 -0.44
C SER A 145 11.42 21.02 -0.25
N PRO A 146 10.86 22.13 -0.79
CA PRO A 146 9.41 22.35 -0.83
C PRO A 146 8.63 21.18 -1.43
N LEU A 147 9.27 20.41 -2.31
CA LEU A 147 8.70 19.19 -2.89
C LEU A 147 8.29 18.18 -1.82
N LEU A 148 9.13 17.91 -0.81
CA LEU A 148 8.75 16.96 0.25
C LEU A 148 7.63 17.51 1.13
N LYS A 149 7.74 18.78 1.53
CA LYS A 149 6.76 19.45 2.41
C LYS A 149 5.36 19.43 1.82
N TYR A 150 5.22 19.96 0.61
CA TYR A 150 3.92 20.05 -0.06
C TYR A 150 3.52 18.73 -0.71
N GLY A 151 4.48 17.95 -1.21
CA GLY A 151 4.22 16.63 -1.79
C GLY A 151 3.66 15.63 -0.78
N SER A 152 4.19 15.60 0.45
CA SER A 152 3.65 14.76 1.53
C SER A 152 2.24 15.18 1.96
N LEU A 153 1.94 16.49 2.00
CA LEU A 153 0.57 17.00 2.20
C LEU A 153 -0.37 16.60 1.06
N ILE A 154 0.09 16.63 -0.19
CA ILE A 154 -0.69 16.14 -1.34
C ILE A 154 -0.97 14.64 -1.19
N CYS A 155 0.02 13.84 -0.83
CA CYS A 155 -0.18 12.41 -0.54
C CYS A 155 -1.21 12.19 0.59
N ALA A 156 -1.14 12.96 1.66
CA ALA A 156 -2.10 12.90 2.76
C ALA A 156 -3.52 13.28 2.30
N PHE A 157 -3.65 14.33 1.48
CA PHE A 157 -4.93 14.73 0.90
C PHE A 157 -5.50 13.65 -0.02
N LEU A 158 -4.69 13.04 -0.87
CA LEU A 158 -5.10 11.92 -1.72
C LEU A 158 -5.56 10.73 -0.88
N GLN A 159 -4.85 10.38 0.20
CA GLN A 159 -5.24 9.30 1.09
C GLN A 159 -6.55 9.61 1.80
N LEU A 160 -6.74 10.85 2.25
CA LEU A 160 -7.99 11.30 2.84
C LEU A 160 -9.15 11.21 1.83
N ALA A 161 -8.93 11.64 0.59
CA ALA A 161 -9.92 11.54 -0.49
C ALA A 161 -10.35 10.09 -0.77
N VAL A 162 -9.41 9.14 -0.68
CA VAL A 162 -9.72 7.70 -0.73
C VAL A 162 -10.62 7.30 0.44
N MET A 163 -10.26 7.69 1.67
CA MET A 163 -11.00 7.30 2.89
C MET A 163 -12.41 7.86 2.98
N ILE A 164 -12.64 9.09 2.51
CA ILE A 164 -13.95 9.76 2.55
C ILE A 164 -14.81 9.46 1.32
N ASN A 165 -14.35 8.60 0.41
CA ASN A 165 -15.11 8.28 -0.80
C ASN A 165 -16.47 7.66 -0.43
N PRO A 166 -17.61 8.32 -0.75
CA PRO A 166 -18.93 7.86 -0.32
C PRO A 166 -19.30 6.50 -0.92
N GLN A 167 -18.69 6.11 -2.04
CA GLN A 167 -18.93 4.82 -2.67
C GLN A 167 -18.35 3.66 -1.85
N LEU A 168 -17.44 3.92 -0.90
CA LEU A 168 -16.96 2.92 0.04
C LEU A 168 -18.08 2.37 0.94
N LYS A 169 -19.18 3.10 1.17
CA LYS A 169 -20.32 2.55 1.93
C LYS A 169 -20.99 1.38 1.21
N ASN A 170 -21.03 1.46 -0.12
CA ASN A 170 -21.71 0.51 -0.99
C ASN A 170 -20.73 -0.40 -1.72
N TRP A 171 -19.50 -0.53 -1.20
CA TRP A 171 -18.43 -1.22 -1.88
C TRP A 171 -18.87 -2.61 -2.38
N GLY A 172 -19.48 -3.43 -1.53
CA GLY A 172 -19.85 -4.81 -1.84
C GLY A 172 -20.98 -5.01 -2.87
N GLN A 173 -21.49 -3.95 -3.51
CA GLN A 173 -22.54 -4.08 -4.52
C GLN A 173 -22.03 -4.77 -5.79
N LEU A 174 -22.76 -5.80 -6.23
CA LEU A 174 -22.52 -6.52 -7.47
C LEU A 174 -23.43 -5.98 -8.58
N VAL A 175 -22.96 -6.06 -9.82
CA VAL A 175 -23.72 -5.70 -11.02
C VAL A 175 -24.49 -6.92 -11.50
N VAL A 176 -25.79 -6.76 -11.73
CA VAL A 176 -26.62 -7.81 -12.34
C VAL A 176 -26.34 -7.85 -13.84
N LYS A 177 -25.99 -9.03 -14.34
CA LYS A 177 -25.97 -9.35 -15.76
C LYS A 177 -27.10 -10.32 -16.06
N GLU A 178 -28.07 -9.86 -16.83
CA GLU A 178 -29.16 -10.68 -17.34
C GLU A 178 -28.71 -11.40 -18.61
N ASN A 179 -28.78 -12.73 -18.61
CA ASN A 179 -28.62 -13.57 -19.78
C ASN A 179 -29.93 -14.34 -19.97
N GLY A 180 -30.85 -13.76 -20.75
CA GLY A 180 -32.20 -14.31 -20.93
C GLY A 180 -32.96 -14.39 -19.60
N GLU A 181 -33.40 -15.59 -19.21
CA GLU A 181 -34.13 -15.84 -17.95
C GLU A 181 -33.21 -16.02 -16.73
N THR A 182 -31.88 -16.05 -16.93
CA THR A 182 -30.93 -16.24 -15.82
C THR A 182 -30.25 -14.92 -15.44
N GLN A 183 -30.41 -14.53 -14.17
CA GLN A 183 -29.68 -13.40 -13.58
C GLN A 183 -28.38 -13.90 -12.96
N SER A 184 -27.27 -13.28 -13.36
CA SER A 184 -25.94 -13.55 -12.79
C SER A 184 -25.41 -12.29 -12.10
N TYR A 185 -24.79 -12.46 -10.93
CA TYR A 185 -24.19 -11.37 -10.17
C TYR A 185 -22.69 -11.31 -10.42
N VAL A 186 -22.21 -10.20 -10.98
CA VAL A 186 -20.81 -10.04 -11.39
C VAL A 186 -20.22 -8.80 -10.73
N ARG A 187 -18.95 -8.86 -10.35
CA ARG A 187 -18.24 -7.69 -9.81
C ARG A 187 -18.18 -6.55 -10.84
N PRO A 188 -18.29 -5.29 -10.41
CA PRO A 188 -18.10 -4.15 -11.30
C PRO A 188 -16.66 -4.11 -11.85
N ARG A 189 -16.46 -3.38 -12.96
CA ARG A 189 -15.11 -3.15 -13.54
C ARG A 189 -14.20 -2.37 -12.59
N LEU A 190 -14.77 -1.39 -11.88
CA LEU A 190 -14.12 -0.68 -10.79
C LEU A 190 -14.83 -1.08 -9.50
N PHE A 191 -14.13 -1.81 -8.65
CA PHE A 191 -14.59 -2.18 -7.33
C PHE A 191 -13.87 -1.28 -6.33
N VAL A 192 -14.64 -0.39 -5.70
CA VAL A 192 -14.10 0.76 -4.97
C VAL A 192 -13.17 0.35 -3.83
N LEU A 193 -13.52 -0.67 -3.03
CA LEU A 193 -12.67 -1.10 -1.91
C LEU A 193 -11.33 -1.70 -2.38
N PRO A 194 -11.29 -2.71 -3.29
CA PRO A 194 -10.03 -3.19 -3.86
C PRO A 194 -9.18 -2.09 -4.47
N ALA A 195 -9.80 -1.21 -5.27
CA ALA A 195 -9.08 -0.10 -5.90
C ALA A 195 -8.47 0.83 -4.85
N SER A 196 -9.19 1.10 -3.76
CA SER A 196 -8.72 1.97 -2.67
C SER A 196 -7.54 1.35 -1.90
N GLU A 197 -7.53 0.03 -1.70
CA GLU A 197 -6.38 -0.68 -1.09
C GLU A 197 -5.13 -0.55 -1.96
N TRP A 198 -5.24 -0.76 -3.27
CA TRP A 198 -4.12 -0.59 -4.20
C TRP A 198 -3.64 0.85 -4.30
N VAL A 199 -4.56 1.81 -4.38
CA VAL A 199 -4.22 3.25 -4.38
C VAL A 199 -3.48 3.63 -3.10
N THR A 200 -3.89 3.10 -1.95
CA THR A 200 -3.20 3.33 -0.67
C THR A 200 -1.75 2.86 -0.71
N LEU A 201 -1.47 1.69 -1.31
CA LEU A 201 -0.10 1.22 -1.52
C LEU A 201 0.69 2.15 -2.45
N PHE A 202 0.09 2.59 -3.56
CA PHE A 202 0.74 3.51 -4.48
C PHE A 202 1.03 4.87 -3.88
N ILE A 203 0.19 5.38 -2.98
CA ILE A 203 0.43 6.63 -2.25
C ILE A 203 1.69 6.53 -1.39
N VAL A 204 1.91 5.40 -0.71
CA VAL A 204 3.12 5.20 0.10
C VAL A 204 4.37 5.11 -0.78
N ILE A 205 4.32 4.41 -1.91
CA ILE A 205 5.44 4.36 -2.87
C ILE A 205 5.72 5.75 -3.47
N LEU A 206 4.68 6.53 -3.75
CA LEU A 206 4.83 7.92 -4.19
C LEU A 206 5.49 8.78 -3.11
N LEU A 207 5.13 8.60 -1.84
CA LEU A 207 5.77 9.28 -0.71
C LEU A 207 7.25 8.93 -0.61
N GLU A 208 7.63 7.67 -0.81
CA GLU A 208 9.05 7.26 -0.86
C GLU A 208 9.78 7.96 -2.01
N ALA A 209 9.19 7.96 -3.22
CA ALA A 209 9.79 8.62 -4.38
C ALA A 209 10.00 10.12 -4.16
N LEU A 210 9.00 10.82 -3.62
CA LEU A 210 9.08 12.25 -3.29
C LEU A 210 10.15 12.53 -2.23
N THR A 211 10.22 11.68 -1.20
CA THR A 211 11.24 11.77 -0.13
C THR A 211 12.64 11.57 -0.69
N LEU A 212 12.82 10.57 -1.56
CA LEU A 212 14.10 10.29 -2.19
C LEU A 212 14.55 11.45 -3.08
N LEU A 213 13.67 11.95 -3.94
CA LEU A 213 13.97 13.07 -4.82
C LEU A 213 14.33 14.33 -4.02
N ALA A 214 13.58 14.63 -2.97
CA ALA A 214 13.79 15.83 -2.16
C ALA A 214 15.06 15.82 -1.30
N ILE A 215 15.61 14.64 -0.99
CA ILE A 215 16.84 14.51 -0.20
C ILE A 215 18.07 14.39 -1.11
N LEU A 216 17.92 13.87 -2.33
CA LEU A 216 19.02 13.73 -3.29
C LEU A 216 19.25 14.97 -4.15
N PHE A 217 18.23 15.82 -4.34
CA PHE A 217 18.25 17.01 -5.20
C PHE A 217 17.69 18.23 -4.46
#